data_AF-A0A5J4PL19-F1
#
_entry.id   AF-A0A5J4PL19-F1
#
_cell.length_a   1.000
_cell.length_b   1.000
_cell.length_c   1.000
_cell.angle_alpha   90.00
_cell.angle_beta   90.00
_cell.angle_gamma   90.00
#
_symmetry.space_group_name_H-M   'P 1'
#
loop_
_entity.id
_entity.type
_entity.pdbx_description
1 polymer ?
#
loop_
_entity_poly.entity_id
_entity_poly.type
_entity_poly.pdbx_seq_one_letter_code
_entity_poly.pdbx_strand_id
1 'polypeptide(L)'
;YMKGKIDPNSLEIIPFEDNVKIFATDKDFGLHAIDYLVPDIPLPHDVRAYFHDLIEMFQMNGYKPGISLWGYPYDWRQDFSLPCIMNPLRARIYQAFRSCGMKKINIISHSQGGLVMRTFISLFPDD
;
A
#
# COMPACT_ATOMS: atom_id res chain seq x y z
N TYR A 1 -10.37 6.11 -16.53
CA TYR A 1 -9.73 6.80 -15.40
C TYR A 1 -10.80 7.35 -14.48
N MET A 2 -10.91 6.83 -13.24
CA MET A 2 -11.80 7.42 -12.23
C MET A 2 -11.29 8.82 -11.89
N LYS A 3 -12.07 9.84 -12.24
CA LYS A 3 -11.81 11.26 -11.93
C LYS A 3 -12.55 11.65 -10.65
N GLY A 4 -12.05 12.67 -9.97
CA GLY A 4 -12.68 13.26 -8.79
C GLY A 4 -12.49 14.78 -8.77
N LYS A 5 -13.03 15.44 -7.73
CA LYS A 5 -12.78 16.85 -7.41
C LYS A 5 -11.67 16.95 -6.36
N ILE A 6 -10.85 18.00 -6.40
CA ILE A 6 -9.86 18.26 -5.35
C ILE A 6 -10.59 18.99 -4.22
N ASP A 7 -10.54 18.43 -3.01
CA ASP A 7 -10.99 19.15 -1.82
C ASP A 7 -10.02 20.32 -1.54
N PRO A 8 -10.48 21.57 -1.43
CA PRO A 8 -9.59 22.72 -1.30
C PRO A 8 -8.89 22.79 0.06
N ASN A 9 -9.36 22.06 1.08
CA ASN A 9 -8.78 22.07 2.42
C ASN A 9 -7.77 20.95 2.61
N SER A 10 -8.13 19.72 2.23
CA SER A 10 -7.25 18.54 2.38
C SER A 10 -6.34 18.30 1.16
N LEU A 11 -6.66 18.91 0.01
CA LEU A 11 -6.05 18.66 -1.30
C LEU A 11 -6.23 17.22 -1.81
N GLU A 12 -7.04 16.42 -1.12
CA GLU A 12 -7.35 15.06 -1.54
C GLU A 12 -8.27 15.07 -2.78
N ILE A 13 -8.07 14.10 -3.66
CA ILE A 13 -9.00 13.78 -4.73
C ILE A 13 -10.16 12.99 -4.13
N ILE A 14 -11.33 13.62 -4.07
CA ILE A 14 -12.57 13.01 -3.58
C ILE A 14 -13.53 12.70 -4.74
N PRO A 15 -14.43 11.71 -4.60
CA PRO A 15 -15.45 11.40 -5.61
C PRO A 15 -16.35 12.60 -5.93
N PHE A 16 -16.99 12.57 -7.11
CA PHE A 16 -17.99 13.59 -7.45
C PHE A 16 -19.28 13.36 -6.65
N GLU A 17 -19.67 12.10 -6.50
CA GLU A 17 -20.85 11.66 -5.77
C GLU A 17 -20.55 11.47 -4.28
N ASP A 18 -21.30 12.14 -3.41
CA ASP A 18 -21.05 12.13 -1.97
C ASP A 18 -21.37 10.77 -1.29
N ASN A 19 -22.07 9.87 -1.98
CA ASN A 19 -22.37 8.51 -1.51
C ASN A 19 -21.32 7.46 -1.92
N VAL A 20 -20.25 7.86 -2.60
CA VAL A 20 -19.16 6.98 -3.02
C VAL A 20 -17.98 7.16 -2.07
N LYS A 21 -17.41 6.03 -1.61
CA LYS A 21 -16.15 6.01 -0.88
C LYS A 21 -15.13 5.20 -1.65
N ILE A 22 -13.94 5.76 -1.84
CA ILE A 22 -12.82 5.07 -2.46
C ILE A 22 -11.73 4.89 -1.41
N PHE A 23 -11.23 3.67 -1.27
CA PHE A 23 -10.15 3.34 -0.35
C PHE A 23 -9.40 2.12 -0.85
N ALA A 24 -8.12 2.04 -0.51
CA ALA A 24 -7.35 0.81 -0.67
C ALA A 24 -7.76 -0.16 0.45
N THR A 25 -8.15 -1.39 0.09
CA THR A 25 -8.55 -2.40 1.06
C THR A 25 -7.35 -2.87 1.89
N ASP A 26 -7.53 -3.02 3.20
CA ASP A 26 -6.51 -3.59 4.10
C ASP A 26 -6.67 -5.11 4.30
N LYS A 27 -7.50 -5.76 3.47
CA LYS A 27 -7.71 -7.21 3.54
C LYS A 27 -6.38 -7.96 3.47
N ASP A 28 -6.26 -8.97 4.33
CA ASP A 28 -5.04 -9.76 4.50
C ASP A 28 -3.80 -8.89 4.74
N PHE A 29 -3.94 -7.94 5.67
CA PHE A 29 -2.88 -6.99 6.03
C PHE A 29 -2.36 -6.24 4.79
N GLY A 30 -3.25 -5.87 3.88
CA GLY A 30 -2.94 -5.15 2.64
C GLY A 30 -2.30 -6.00 1.54
N LEU A 31 -2.00 -7.29 1.78
CA LEU A 31 -1.39 -8.17 0.77
C LEU A 31 -2.36 -8.46 -0.37
N HIS A 32 -3.64 -8.65 -0.06
CA HIS A 32 -4.67 -8.95 -1.05
C HIS A 32 -4.76 -7.90 -2.16
N ALA A 33 -4.61 -6.61 -1.82
CA ALA A 33 -4.78 -5.51 -2.76
C ALA A 33 -3.61 -5.35 -3.74
N ILE A 34 -2.43 -5.89 -3.41
CA ILE A 34 -1.23 -5.81 -4.25
C ILE A 34 -0.92 -7.13 -4.96
N ASP A 35 -1.58 -8.22 -4.57
CA ASP A 35 -1.39 -9.58 -5.07
C ASP A 35 -1.74 -9.70 -6.57
N TYR A 36 -3.03 -9.74 -6.88
CA TYR A 36 -3.59 -9.71 -8.23
C TYR A 36 -4.41 -8.43 -8.45
N LEU A 37 -4.21 -7.72 -9.57
CA LEU A 37 -4.91 -6.45 -9.83
C LEU A 37 -6.38 -6.63 -10.21
N VAL A 38 -6.72 -7.79 -10.77
CA VAL A 38 -8.07 -8.18 -11.18
C VAL A 38 -8.36 -9.63 -10.76
N PRO A 39 -8.47 -9.91 -9.45
CA PRO A 39 -8.49 -11.27 -8.92
C PRO A 39 -9.70 -12.08 -9.40
N ASP A 40 -10.84 -11.42 -9.58
CA ASP A 40 -12.12 -12.06 -9.94
C ASP A 40 -12.26 -12.30 -11.45
N ILE A 41 -11.34 -11.80 -12.28
CA ILE A 41 -11.37 -11.99 -13.73
C ILE A 41 -10.43 -13.14 -14.11
N PRO A 42 -10.88 -14.17 -14.85
CA PRO A 42 -10.08 -15.32 -15.24
C PRO A 42 -9.11 -14.99 -16.40
N LEU A 43 -8.19 -14.07 -16.15
CA LEU A 43 -7.08 -13.75 -17.06
C LEU A 43 -5.86 -14.64 -16.76
N PRO A 44 -4.97 -14.86 -17.75
CA PRO A 44 -3.70 -15.54 -17.52
C PRO A 44 -2.91 -14.88 -16.39
N HIS A 45 -2.18 -15.68 -15.63
CA HIS A 45 -1.44 -15.25 -14.44
C HIS A 45 -0.57 -14.00 -14.70
N ASP A 46 0.32 -14.05 -15.70
CA ASP A 46 1.25 -12.96 -16.06
C ASP A 46 0.57 -11.62 -16.41
N VAL A 47 -0.73 -11.64 -16.74
CA VAL A 47 -1.48 -10.43 -17.13
C VAL A 47 -2.06 -9.71 -15.91
N ARG A 48 -2.30 -10.43 -14.81
CA ARG A 48 -2.97 -9.90 -13.62
C ARG A 48 -2.13 -9.93 -12.36
N ALA A 49 -1.09 -10.76 -12.31
CA ALA A 49 -0.15 -10.84 -11.20
C ALA A 49 0.61 -9.52 -11.07
N TYR A 50 0.71 -9.02 -9.85
CA TYR A 50 1.52 -7.84 -9.58
C TYR A 50 2.58 -8.12 -8.51
N PHE A 51 2.18 -8.35 -7.26
CA PHE A 51 3.09 -8.84 -6.22
C PHE A 51 2.94 -10.34 -5.92
N HIS A 52 2.07 -11.06 -6.64
CA HIS A 52 1.73 -12.47 -6.37
C HIS A 52 2.96 -13.35 -6.14
N ASP A 53 3.85 -13.43 -7.12
CA ASP A 53 5.00 -14.34 -7.07
C ASP A 53 5.95 -13.99 -5.93
N LEU A 54 6.08 -12.69 -5.62
CA LEU A 54 6.90 -12.24 -4.51
C LEU A 54 6.28 -12.62 -3.16
N ILE A 55 4.97 -12.46 -3.03
CA ILE A 55 4.22 -12.85 -1.82
C ILE A 55 4.31 -14.37 -1.63
N GLU A 56 4.06 -15.16 -2.68
CA GLU A 56 4.16 -16.61 -2.65
C GLU A 56 5.57 -17.06 -2.28
N MET A 57 6.60 -16.50 -2.93
CA MET A 57 7.99 -16.78 -2.61
C MET A 57 8.31 -16.50 -1.14
N PHE A 58 7.87 -15.37 -0.58
CA PHE A 58 8.09 -15.07 0.84
C PHE A 58 7.37 -16.07 1.75
N GLN A 59 6.12 -16.42 1.45
CA GLN A 59 5.36 -17.39 2.24
C GLN A 59 5.99 -18.79 2.19
N MET A 60 6.45 -19.23 1.03
CA MET A 60 7.22 -20.48 0.86
C MET A 60 8.50 -20.48 1.68
N ASN A 61 9.09 -19.31 1.93
CA ASN A 61 10.28 -19.13 2.77
C ASN A 61 9.93 -18.82 4.25
N GLY A 62 8.69 -19.10 4.67
CA GLY A 62 8.28 -19.06 6.08
C GLY A 62 7.85 -17.68 6.59
N TYR A 63 7.75 -16.68 5.72
CA TYR A 63 7.15 -15.40 6.08
C TYR A 63 5.63 -15.56 6.25
N LYS A 64 5.05 -14.84 7.21
CA LYS A 64 3.64 -14.99 7.58
C LYS A 64 2.92 -13.64 7.48
N PRO A 65 1.78 -13.56 6.76
CA PRO A 65 0.92 -12.38 6.74
C PRO A 65 0.64 -11.86 8.15
N GLY A 66 0.79 -10.56 8.35
CA GLY A 66 0.51 -9.89 9.62
C GLY A 66 1.56 -10.07 10.72
N ILE A 67 2.52 -10.99 10.56
CA ILE A 67 3.56 -11.28 11.56
C ILE A 67 4.96 -10.86 11.08
N SER A 68 5.31 -11.25 9.85
CA SER A 68 6.60 -10.93 9.22
C SER A 68 6.47 -10.45 7.78
N LEU A 69 5.24 -10.44 7.23
CA LEU A 69 4.93 -9.99 5.88
C LEU A 69 3.68 -9.10 5.89
N TRP A 70 3.77 -7.95 5.24
CA TRP A 70 2.67 -6.99 5.16
C TRP A 70 2.64 -6.31 3.79
N GLY A 71 1.43 -5.97 3.34
CA GLY A 71 1.22 -5.08 2.20
C GLY A 71 0.93 -3.65 2.65
N TYR A 72 1.16 -2.71 1.73
CA TYR A 72 0.71 -1.34 1.88
C TYR A 72 0.13 -0.82 0.55
N PRO A 73 -1.13 -1.14 0.25
CA PRO A 73 -1.84 -0.53 -0.86
C PRO A 73 -2.28 0.89 -0.48
N TYR A 74 -2.36 1.77 -1.46
CA TYR A 74 -2.81 3.15 -1.26
C TYR A 74 -3.58 3.63 -2.50
N ASP A 75 -4.35 4.71 -2.35
CA ASP A 75 -4.99 5.37 -3.48
C ASP A 75 -3.94 6.12 -4.30
N TRP A 76 -3.42 5.47 -5.33
CA TRP A 76 -2.34 5.97 -6.18
C TRP A 76 -2.69 7.21 -7.00
N ARG A 77 -3.95 7.67 -6.95
CA ARG A 77 -4.39 8.93 -7.57
C ARG A 77 -4.07 10.13 -6.70
N GLN A 78 -3.94 9.95 -5.39
CA GLN A 78 -3.62 11.03 -4.46
C GLN A 78 -2.17 11.48 -4.63
N ASP A 79 -1.88 12.73 -4.29
CA ASP A 79 -0.50 13.18 -4.13
C ASP A 79 0.15 12.42 -2.96
N PHE A 80 1.33 11.85 -3.21
CA PHE A 80 1.99 10.97 -2.25
C PHE A 80 2.52 11.68 -1.01
N SER A 81 2.56 13.02 -0.96
CA SER A 81 2.91 13.76 0.26
C SER A 81 1.74 13.90 1.24
N LEU A 82 0.51 13.59 0.82
CA LEU A 82 -0.67 13.85 1.63
C LEU A 82 -0.75 12.93 2.85
N PRO A 83 -1.30 13.43 3.99
CA PRO A 83 -1.48 12.65 5.21
C PRO A 83 -2.29 11.36 5.03
N CYS A 84 -3.23 11.33 4.08
CA CYS A 84 -4.03 10.14 3.77
C CYS A 84 -3.21 8.95 3.23
N ILE A 85 -2.01 9.20 2.68
CA ILE A 85 -1.03 8.17 2.32
C ILE A 85 0.05 8.06 3.39
N MET A 86 0.58 9.17 3.89
CA MET A 86 1.75 9.14 4.77
C MET A 86 1.45 8.54 6.16
N ASN A 87 0.31 8.88 6.77
CA ASN A 87 -0.02 8.42 8.11
C ASN A 87 -0.29 6.91 8.17
N PRO A 88 -1.07 6.30 7.25
CA PRO A 88 -1.25 4.86 7.26
C PRO A 88 0.04 4.10 6.91
N LEU A 89 0.89 4.64 6.03
CA LEU A 89 2.22 4.06 5.75
C LEU A 89 3.08 4.03 7.02
N ARG A 90 3.15 5.16 7.73
CA ARG A 90 3.85 5.28 9.02
C ARG A 90 3.38 4.22 10.00
N ALA A 91 2.06 4.10 10.17
CA ALA A 91 1.46 3.12 11.07
C ALA A 91 1.81 1.69 10.67
N ARG A 92 1.80 1.38 9.36
CA ARG A 92 2.17 0.06 8.83
C ARG A 92 3.63 -0.29 9.09
N ILE A 93 4.54 0.65 8.88
CA ILE A 93 5.98 0.50 9.18
C ILE A 93 6.17 0.21 10.66
N TYR A 94 5.51 0.94 11.56
CA TYR A 94 5.59 0.68 13.00
C TYR A 94 5.00 -0.67 13.41
N GLN A 95 3.92 -1.12 12.77
CA GLN A 95 3.37 -2.46 13.01
C GLN A 95 4.40 -3.54 12.67
N ALA A 96 5.02 -3.43 11.49
CA ALA A 96 6.07 -4.36 11.05
C ALA A 96 7.31 -4.33 11.94
N PHE A 97 7.74 -3.13 12.35
CA PHE A 97 8.88 -2.93 13.24
C PHE A 97 8.64 -3.52 14.63
N ARG A 98 7.43 -3.34 15.19
CA ARG A 98 7.10 -3.88 16.52
C ARG A 98 6.98 -5.40 16.50
N SER A 99 6.40 -5.98 15.45
CA SER A 99 6.21 -7.45 15.40
C SER A 99 7.53 -8.22 15.33
N CYS A 100 8.59 -7.62 14.78
CA CYS A 100 9.93 -8.22 14.73
C CYS A 100 10.80 -7.89 15.97
N GLY A 101 10.18 -7.36 17.04
CA GLY A 101 10.87 -7.02 18.28
C GLY A 101 11.70 -5.74 18.17
N MET A 102 11.20 -4.75 17.43
CA MET A 102 11.86 -3.45 17.21
C MET A 102 13.23 -3.60 16.55
N LYS A 103 13.33 -4.53 15.59
CA LYS A 103 14.53 -4.75 14.78
C LYS A 103 14.34 -4.14 13.40
N LYS A 104 15.45 -3.91 12.71
CA LYS A 104 15.42 -3.40 11.33
C LYS A 104 14.49 -4.24 10.45
N ILE A 105 13.61 -3.57 9.72
CA ILE A 105 12.74 -4.18 8.71
C ILE A 105 13.28 -3.92 7.31
N ASN A 106 12.84 -4.71 6.34
CA ASN A 106 13.10 -4.49 4.91
C ASN A 106 11.84 -3.95 4.25
N ILE A 107 11.99 -2.94 3.39
CA ILE A 107 10.89 -2.36 2.62
C ILE A 107 11.18 -2.65 1.15
N ILE A 108 10.21 -3.24 0.47
CA ILE A 108 10.24 -3.50 -0.97
C ILE A 108 9.16 -2.65 -1.60
N SER A 109 9.53 -1.88 -2.63
CA SER A 109 8.63 -1.02 -3.37
C SER A 109 8.88 -1.14 -4.86
N HIS A 110 7.89 -0.78 -5.67
CA HIS A 110 7.97 -0.85 -7.13
C HIS A 110 7.46 0.45 -7.76
N SER A 111 8.15 0.93 -8.81
CA SER A 111 7.77 2.11 -9.60
C SER A 111 7.44 3.33 -8.70
N GLN A 112 6.23 3.90 -8.79
CA GLN A 112 5.77 5.03 -7.97
C GLN A 112 5.87 4.76 -6.46
N GLY A 113 5.80 3.51 -6.01
CA GLY A 113 5.98 3.17 -4.60
C GLY A 113 7.35 3.57 -4.04
N GLY A 114 8.39 3.64 -4.90
CA GLY A 114 9.70 4.16 -4.50
C GLY A 114 9.68 5.66 -4.23
N LEU A 115 8.89 6.43 -4.98
CA LEU A 115 8.67 7.85 -4.73
C LEU A 115 7.87 8.07 -3.44
N VAL A 116 6.86 7.24 -3.17
CA VAL A 116 6.11 7.26 -1.91
C VAL A 116 7.06 7.06 -0.73
N MET A 117 7.92 6.03 -0.79
CA MET A 117 8.87 5.76 0.29
C MET A 117 9.92 6.88 0.44
N ARG A 118 10.43 7.44 -0.67
CA ARG A 118 11.37 8.56 -0.62
C ARG A 118 10.74 9.80 0.01
N THR A 119 9.49 10.08 -0.33
CA THR A 119 8.72 11.18 0.28
C THR A 119 8.52 10.94 1.77
N PHE A 120 8.16 9.71 2.17
CA PHE A 120 8.05 9.34 3.57
C PHE A 120 9.34 9.64 4.34
N ILE A 121 10.50 9.14 3.88
CA ILE A 121 11.80 9.39 4.53
C ILE A 121 12.10 10.89 4.62
N SER A 122 11.72 11.67 3.62
CA SER A 122 11.96 13.12 3.60
C SER A 122 11.07 13.87 4.60
N LEU A 123 9.84 13.40 4.81
CA LEU A 123 8.86 14.00 5.73
C LEU A 123 9.05 13.55 7.19
N PHE A 124 9.60 12.35 7.40
CA PHE A 124 9.82 11.75 8.72
C PHE A 124 11.29 11.29 8.86
N PRO A 125 12.27 12.21 8.88
CA PRO A 125 13.69 11.85 8.91
C PRO A 125 14.16 11.23 10.23
N ASP A 126 13.42 11.44 11.32
CA ASP A 126 13.74 10.97 12.67
C ASP A 126 13.02 9.67 13.06
N ASP A 127 12.16 9.13 12.17
CA ASP A 127 11.49 7.84 12.34
C ASP A 127 12.34 6.68 11.83
#